data_AF-A0A1J5LMM0-F1
#
_entry.id   AF-A0A1J5LMM0-F1
#
_cell.length_a   1.000
_cell.length_b   1.000
_cell.length_c   1.000
_cell.angle_alpha   90.00
_cell.angle_beta   90.00
_cell.angle_gamma   90.00
#
_symmetry.space_group_name_H-M   'P 1'
#
loop_
_entity.id
_entity.type
_entity.pdbx_description
1 polymer ?
#
loop_
_entity_poly.entity_id
_entity_poly.type
_entity_poly.pdbx_seq_one_letter_code
_entity_poly.pdbx_strand_id
1 'polypeptide(L)' 'FDSQDDARRKLALWRYDYNNVRPHSSLENQTPAEARRALEQFEGSAPDALAQTDDEEYETPTRKLSL' A
#
# COMPACT_ATOMS: atom_id res chain seq x y z
N PHE A 1 8.34 -22.70 4.22
CA PHE A 1 7.32 -22.58 5.27
C PHE A 1 6.96 -23.97 5.72
N ASP A 2 6.74 -24.15 7.02
CA ASP A 2 6.55 -25.47 7.60
C ASP A 2 5.09 -25.96 7.49
N SER A 3 4.15 -25.03 7.27
CA SER A 3 2.74 -25.28 6.92
C SER A 3 2.11 -24.03 6.30
N GLN A 4 0.87 -24.13 5.81
CA GLN A 4 0.12 -22.96 5.32
C GLN A 4 -0.13 -21.93 6.43
N ASP A 5 -0.38 -22.38 7.66
CA ASP A 5 -0.61 -21.51 8.80
C ASP A 5 0.68 -20.82 9.26
N ASP A 6 1.82 -21.52 9.20
CA ASP A 6 3.14 -20.93 9.41
C ASP A 6 3.43 -19.81 8.40
N ALA A 7 3.13 -20.05 7.11
CA ALA A 7 3.27 -19.04 6.06
C ALA A 7 2.40 -17.81 6.33
N ARG A 8 1.12 -17.99 6.66
CA ARG A 8 0.20 -16.89 7.00
C ARG A 8 0.70 -16.09 8.20
N ARG A 9 1.18 -16.77 9.25
CA ARG A 9 1.70 -16.12 10.46
C ARG A 9 2.94 -15.28 10.15
N LYS A 10 3.90 -15.85 9.42
CA LYS A 10 5.14 -15.15 9.02
C LYS A 10 4.85 -13.95 8.12
N LEU A 11 3.92 -14.08 7.17
CA LEU A 11 3.47 -12.95 6.33
C LEU A 11 2.76 -11.85 7.13
N ALA A 12 1.87 -12.22 8.05
CA ALA A 12 1.17 -11.24 8.90
C ALA A 12 2.16 -10.43 9.74
N LEU A 13 3.16 -11.11 10.32
CA LEU A 13 4.22 -10.46 11.09
C LEU A 13 5.05 -9.51 10.22
N TRP A 14 5.48 -9.98 9.05
CA TRP A 14 6.25 -9.16 8.11
C TRP A 14 5.47 -7.92 7.65
N ARG A 15 4.20 -8.08 7.30
CA ARG A 15 3.32 -6.97 6.88
C ARG A 15 3.15 -5.94 7.99
N TYR A 16 3.08 -6.37 9.24
CA TYR A 16 3.05 -5.44 10.37
C TYR A 16 4.36 -4.66 10.51
N ASP A 17 5.49 -5.36 10.54
CA ASP A 17 6.82 -4.77 10.72
C ASP A 17 7.16 -3.77 9.60
N TYR A 18 6.90 -4.15 8.35
CA TYR A 18 7.11 -3.28 7.18
C TYR A 18 6.26 -2.01 7.28
N ASN A 19 4.98 -2.14 7.60
CA ASN A 19 4.06 -1.00 7.58
C ASN A 19 4.22 -0.05 8.78
N ASN A 20 4.66 -0.54 9.94
CA ASN A 20 4.59 0.22 11.20
C ASN A 20 5.93 0.45 11.89
N VAL A 21 6.99 -0.26 11.50
CA VAL A 21 8.29 -0.20 12.21
C VAL A 21 9.41 0.26 11.30
N ARG A 22 9.38 -0.09 10.02
CA ARG A 22 10.49 0.21 9.10
C ARG A 22 10.31 1.55 8.38
N PRO A 23 11.21 2.52 8.61
CA PRO A 23 11.23 3.75 7.83
C PRO A 23 11.78 3.50 6.42
N HIS A 24 11.23 4.22 5.43
CA HIS A 24 11.64 4.11 4.03
C HIS A 24 12.11 5.45 3.51
N SER A 25 13.27 5.49 2.85
CA SER A 25 13.84 6.73 2.31
C SER A 25 12.96 7.39 1.25
N SER A 26 12.19 6.60 0.49
CA SER A 26 11.19 7.11 -0.47
C SER A 26 9.98 7.76 0.19
N LEU A 27 9.76 7.50 1.48
CA LEU A 27 8.72 8.10 2.31
C LEU A 27 9.33 9.10 3.30
N GLU A 28 10.40 9.78 2.91
CA GLU A 28 11.11 10.75 3.77
C GLU A 28 11.62 10.15 5.09
N ASN A 29 11.98 8.85 5.08
CA ASN A 29 12.33 8.06 6.26
C ASN A 29 11.19 7.87 7.27
N GLN A 30 9.93 7.95 6.83
CA GLN A 30 8.76 7.55 7.61
C GLN A 30 8.37 6.10 7.31
N THR A 31 7.63 5.48 8.24
CA THR A 31 6.95 4.21 7.99
C THR A 31 5.74 4.43 7.08
N PRO A 32 5.28 3.41 6.34
CA PRO A 32 4.08 3.51 5.51
C PRO A 32 2.83 3.97 6.30
N ALA A 33 2.67 3.52 7.55
CA ALA A 33 1.56 3.94 8.40
C ALA A 33 1.65 5.42 8.80
N GLU A 34 2.86 5.93 9.06
CA GLU A 34 3.08 7.36 9.36
C GLU A 34 2.83 8.24 8.14
N ALA A 35 3.35 7.84 6.96
CA ALA A 35 3.12 8.56 5.72
C ALA A 35 1.61 8.66 5.40
N ARG A 36 0.85 7.57 5.60
CA ARG A 36 -0.61 7.59 5.45
C ARG A 36 -1.28 8.57 6.42
N ARG A 37 -0.88 8.57 7.69
CA ARG A 37 -1.42 9.51 8.68
C ARG A 37 -1.07 10.97 8.36
N ALA A 38 0.12 11.22 7.81
CA ALA A 38 0.53 12.56 7.38
C ALA A 38 -0.32 13.03 6.19
N LEU A 39 -0.58 12.13 5.22
CA LEU A 39 -1.49 12.39 4.10
C LEU A 39 -2.92 12.67 4.57
N GLU A 40 -3.47 11.83 5.45
CA GLU A 40 -4.82 12.01 6.03
C GLU A 40 -4.96 13.35 6.77
N GLN A 41 -3.91 13.82 7.45
CA GLN A 41 -3.92 15.13 8.11
C GLN A 41 -3.88 16.30 7.12
N PHE A 42 -3.16 16.13 6.01
CA PHE A 42 -3.09 17.14 4.95
C PHE A 42 -4.41 17.21 4.16
N GLU A 43 -4.95 16.07 3.77
CA GLU A 43 -6.23 15.95 3.04
C GLU A 43 -7.44 16.24 3.95
N GLY A 44 -7.39 15.84 5.23
CA GLY A 44 -8.42 16.13 6.23
C GLY A 44 -8.51 17.61 6.63
N SER A 45 -7.60 18.46 6.15
CA SER A 45 -7.68 19.93 6.27
C SER A 45 -8.52 20.59 5.16
N ALA A 46 -8.86 19.85 4.10
CA ALA A 46 -9.77 20.29 3.05
C ALA A 46 -11.05 19.44 3.09
N PRO A 47 -12.15 19.93 3.71
CA PRO A 47 -13.42 19.28 3.51
C PRO A 47 -13.86 19.55 2.08
N ASP A 48 -14.05 18.48 1.30
CA ASP A 48 -14.94 18.48 0.13
C ASP A 48 -14.43 19.15 -1.16
N ALA A 49 -13.23 18.81 -1.66
CA ALA A 49 -12.77 19.36 -2.95
C ALA A 49 -12.21 18.37 -3.99
N LEU A 50 -12.12 17.05 -3.74
CA LEU A 50 -11.57 16.13 -4.74
C LEU A 50 -12.47 14.91 -4.96
N ALA A 51 -13.62 15.17 -5.59
CA ALA A 51 -14.24 14.16 -6.45
C ALA A 51 -13.59 14.24 -7.84
N GLN A 52 -12.42 13.64 -8.01
CA GLN A 52 -11.98 13.12 -9.30
C GLN A 52 -11.35 11.76 -9.06
N THR A 53 -12.21 10.74 -9.08
CA THR A 53 -11.80 9.39 -9.47
C THR A 53 -11.47 9.48 -10.96
N ASP A 54 -10.24 9.88 -11.27
CA ASP A 54 -9.66 9.42 -12.52
C ASP A 54 -9.52 7.91 -12.35
N ASP A 55 -10.47 7.20 -12.95
CA ASP A 55 -10.37 5.78 -13.24
C ASP A 55 -9.11 5.63 -14.09
N GLU A 56 -7.96 5.49 -13.45
CA GLU A 56 -6.73 4.99 -14.07
C GLU A 56 -7.02 3.54 -14.46
N GLU A 57 -7.65 3.41 -15.63
CA GLU A 57 -7.87 2.21 -16.39
C GLU A 57 -6.55 1.45 -16.45
N TYR A 58 -6.41 0.49 -15.54
CA TYR A 58 -5.29 -0.44 -15.52
C TYR A 58 -5.42 -1.31 -16.77
N GLU A 59 -4.86 -0.83 -17.88
CA GLU A 59 -4.72 -1.57 -19.12
C GLU A 59 -3.87 -2.81 -18.84
N THR A 60 -4.54 -3.92 -18.53
CA THR A 60 -3.89 -5.22 -18.42
C THR A 60 -3.48 -5.65 -19.83
N PRO A 61 -2.18 -5.80 -20.13
CA PRO A 61 -1.77 -6.30 -21.43
C PRO A 61 -2.11 -7.79 -21.48
N THR A 62 -3.28 -8.11 -22.04
CA THR A 62 -3.65 -9.47 -22.40
C THR A 62 -2.60 -10.01 -23.38
N ARG A 63 -1.65 -10.78 -22.85
CA ARG A 63 -0.76 -11.66 -23.62
C ARG A 63 -1.66 -12.58 -24.44
N LYS A 64 -1.85 -12.26 -25.73
CA LYS A 64 -2.46 -13.19 -26.68
C LYS A 64 -1.48 -14.35 -26.84
N LEU A 65 -1.74 -15.45 -26.14
CA LEU A 65 -1.12 -16.73 -26.41
C LEU A 65 -1.80 -17.28 -27.66
N SER A 66 -1.19 -17.07 -28.82
CA SER A 66 -1.59 -17.71 -30.07
C SER A 66 -1.44 -19.23 -29.90
N LEU A 67 -2.51 -19.98 -30.15
CA LEU A 67 -2.49 -21.43 -30.30
C LEU A 67 -1.92 -21.81 -31.67
#